data_AF-A0A7W0LMG7-F1
#
_entry.id   AF-A0A7W0LMG7-F1
#
_cell.length_a   1.000
_cell.length_b   1.000
_cell.length_c   1.000
_cell.angle_alpha   90.00
_cell.angle_beta   90.00
_cell.angle_gamma   90.00
#
_symmetry.space_group_name_H-M   'P 1'
#
loop_
_entity.id
_entity.type
_entity.pdbx_description
1 polymer ?
#
loop_
_entity_poly.entity_id
_entity_poly.type
_entity_poly.pdbx_seq_one_letter_code
_entity_poly.pdbx_strand_id
1 'polypeptide(L)'
;MSRIAAHPPKGLMRRAIYALSRRKFEGVLPEPVPVHAHSLPVLVGWGAFEDRMEKTKAIDRKLADLVVLKSAALVGCEWCLDYGSAVVGENGVSDEQI
;
A
#
# COMPACT_ATOMS: atom_id res chain seq x y z
N MET A 1 -8.18 6.22 9.25
CA MET A 1 -8.46 7.63 8.91
C MET A 1 -7.27 8.49 9.28
N SER A 2 -6.59 8.99 8.26
CA SER A 2 -5.46 9.88 8.33
C SER A 2 -5.87 11.23 8.93
N ARG A 3 -4.96 11.80 9.74
CA ARG A 3 -5.12 13.16 10.28
C ARG A 3 -4.75 14.24 9.27
N ILE A 4 -4.10 13.85 8.17
CA ILE A 4 -3.63 14.75 7.11
C ILE A 4 -4.69 14.76 6.01
N ALA A 5 -5.19 15.95 5.69
CA ALA A 5 -6.16 16.10 4.61
C ALA A 5 -5.60 15.60 3.27
N ALA A 6 -6.42 14.90 2.49
CA ALA A 6 -6.07 14.46 1.15
C ALA A 6 -5.66 15.66 0.26
N HIS A 7 -4.49 15.60 -0.36
CA HIS A 7 -4.09 16.61 -1.32
C HIS A 7 -4.96 16.51 -2.59
N PRO A 8 -5.50 17.61 -3.13
CA PRO A 8 -6.26 17.56 -4.37
C PRO A 8 -5.36 17.16 -5.55
N PRO A 9 -5.88 16.55 -6.63
CA PRO A 9 -5.06 16.13 -7.77
C PRO A 9 -4.64 17.34 -8.64
N LYS A 10 -3.81 18.23 -8.09
CA LYS A 10 -3.28 19.43 -8.75
C LYS A 10 -1.95 19.13 -9.45
N GLY A 11 -1.85 19.51 -10.72
CA GLY A 11 -0.69 19.25 -11.57
C GLY A 11 -0.75 17.89 -12.29
N LEU A 12 -0.18 17.84 -13.48
CA LEU A 12 -0.32 16.71 -14.41
C LEU A 12 0.17 15.38 -13.80
N MET A 13 1.34 15.39 -13.15
CA MET A 13 1.95 14.19 -12.55
C MET A 13 1.07 13.56 -11.47
N ARG A 14 0.52 14.36 -10.55
CA ARG A 14 -0.37 13.85 -9.49
C ARG A 14 -1.66 13.28 -10.06
N ARG A 15 -2.24 13.95 -11.07
CA ARG A 15 -3.44 13.46 -11.78
C ARG A 15 -3.20 12.10 -12.43
N ALA A 16 -2.06 11.95 -13.10
CA ALA A 16 -1.66 10.69 -13.71
C ALA A 16 -1.49 9.58 -12.65
N ILE A 17 -0.77 9.86 -11.57
CA ILE A 17 -0.58 8.90 -10.47
C ILE A 17 -1.93 8.49 -9.85
N TYR A 18 -2.84 9.44 -9.59
CA TYR A 18 -4.16 9.12 -9.03
C TYR A 18 -4.97 8.24 -9.97
N ALA A 19 -4.95 8.53 -11.27
CA ALA A 19 -5.66 7.72 -12.26
C ALA A 19 -5.08 6.29 -12.34
N LEU A 20 -3.75 6.16 -12.31
CA LEU A 20 -3.07 4.86 -12.28
C LEU A 20 -3.37 4.09 -11.00
N SER A 21 -3.35 4.74 -9.83
CA SER A 21 -3.70 4.11 -8.56
C SER A 21 -5.15 3.62 -8.56
N ARG A 22 -6.11 4.45 -9.01
CA ARG A 22 -7.51 4.01 -9.14
C ARG A 22 -7.63 2.83 -10.09
N ARG A 23 -6.93 2.84 -11.22
CA ARG A 23 -6.96 1.71 -12.16
C ARG A 23 -6.43 0.42 -11.53
N LYS A 24 -5.40 0.51 -10.69
CA LYS A 24 -4.81 -0.64 -10.00
C LYS A 24 -5.73 -1.20 -8.91
N PHE A 25 -6.39 -0.34 -8.15
CA PHE A 25 -7.23 -0.70 -7.00
C PHE A 25 -8.73 -0.59 -7.31
N GLU A 26 -9.15 -1.08 -8.48
CA GLU A 26 -10.58 -1.22 -8.85
C GLU A 26 -11.45 0.05 -8.68
N GLY A 27 -10.87 1.21 -8.98
CA GLY A 27 -11.51 2.52 -8.87
C GLY A 27 -11.32 3.22 -7.52
N VAL A 28 -10.89 2.47 -6.49
CA VAL A 28 -10.59 3.00 -5.16
C VAL A 28 -9.24 3.72 -5.19
N LEU A 29 -9.16 4.89 -4.57
CA LEU A 29 -7.88 5.56 -4.34
C LEU A 29 -7.45 5.26 -2.90
N PRO A 30 -6.38 4.49 -2.68
CA PRO A 30 -5.92 4.19 -1.34
C PRO A 30 -5.60 5.48 -0.58
N GLU A 31 -6.04 5.57 0.67
CA GLU A 31 -5.88 6.75 1.53
C GLU A 31 -4.44 7.31 1.58
N PRO A 32 -3.36 6.49 1.60
CA PRO A 32 -2.00 7.01 1.63
C PRO A 32 -1.59 7.79 0.38
N VAL A 33 -2.16 7.51 -0.80
CA VAL A 33 -1.77 8.14 -2.07
C VAL A 33 -1.97 9.67 -2.02
N PRO A 34 -3.16 10.20 -1.69
CA PRO A 34 -3.35 11.64 -1.59
C PRO A 34 -2.66 12.28 -0.38
N VAL A 35 -2.29 11.50 0.64
CA VAL A 35 -1.47 12.00 1.76
C VAL A 35 -0.03 12.22 1.32
N HIS A 36 0.59 11.25 0.63
CA HIS A 36 1.94 11.42 0.09
C HIS A 36 2.01 12.51 -0.99
N ALA A 37 0.89 12.78 -1.68
CA ALA A 37 0.82 13.77 -2.74
C ALA A 37 1.07 15.22 -2.29
N HIS A 38 1.11 15.54 -1.00
CA HIS A 38 1.59 16.84 -0.52
C HIS A 38 3.02 17.14 -1.01
N SER A 39 3.86 16.11 -1.18
CA SER A 39 5.21 16.22 -1.76
C SER A 39 5.37 15.26 -2.92
N LEU A 40 5.58 15.79 -4.14
CA LEU A 40 5.74 14.95 -5.33
C LEU A 40 6.94 13.98 -5.23
N PRO A 41 8.12 14.41 -4.71
CA PRO A 41 9.22 13.47 -4.45
C PRO A 41 8.84 12.34 -3.49
N VAL A 42 8.06 12.62 -2.43
CA VAL A 42 7.60 11.60 -1.48
C VAL A 42 6.61 10.66 -2.15
N LEU A 43 5.62 11.18 -2.88
CA LEU A 43 4.65 10.38 -3.62
C LEU A 43 5.33 9.40 -4.59
N VAL A 44 6.30 9.88 -5.36
CA VAL A 44 7.03 9.05 -6.33
C VAL A 44 7.96 8.06 -5.62
N GLY A 45 8.72 8.51 -4.63
CA GLY A 45 9.67 7.67 -3.90
C GLY A 45 8.97 6.54 -3.14
N TRP A 46 7.88 6.84 -2.43
CA TRP A 46 7.08 5.84 -1.73
C TRP A 46 6.42 4.88 -2.71
N GLY A 47 5.79 5.39 -3.77
CA GLY A 47 5.16 4.54 -4.79
C GLY A 47 6.16 3.61 -5.48
N ALA A 48 7.38 4.08 -5.75
CA ALA A 48 8.44 3.25 -6.31
C ALA A 48 8.92 2.18 -5.32
N PHE A 49 9.05 2.52 -4.04
CA PHE A 49 9.40 1.56 -2.99
C PHE A 49 8.36 0.43 -2.91
N GLU A 50 7.08 0.77 -2.77
CA GLU A 50 5.97 -0.19 -2.72
C GLU A 50 5.94 -1.10 -3.96
N ASP A 51 6.06 -0.52 -5.16
CA ASP A 51 6.05 -1.28 -6.41
C ASP A 51 7.22 -2.28 -6.50
N ARG A 52 8.39 -1.92 -5.96
CA ARG A 52 9.55 -2.83 -5.89
C ARG A 52 9.37 -3.91 -4.85
N MET A 53 8.78 -3.59 -3.70
CA MET A 53 8.49 -4.57 -2.66
C MET A 53 7.47 -5.60 -3.15
N GLU A 54 6.42 -5.18 -3.84
CA GLU A 54 5.40 -6.08 -4.38
C GLU A 54 5.94 -7.01 -5.48
N LYS A 55 6.87 -6.52 -6.30
CA LYS A 55 7.45 -7.26 -7.44
C LYS A 55 8.71 -8.04 -7.10
N THR A 56 9.18 -7.98 -5.85
CA THR A 56 10.40 -8.69 -5.45
C THR A 56 10.24 -10.19 -5.64
N LYS A 57 11.32 -10.85 -6.06
CA LYS A 57 11.42 -12.32 -6.17
C LYS A 57 12.50 -12.89 -5.26
N ALA A 58 13.01 -12.08 -4.34
CA ALA A 58 14.08 -12.49 -3.43
C ALA A 58 13.62 -13.52 -2.39
N ILE A 59 12.32 -13.55 -2.08
CA ILE A 59 11.67 -14.49 -1.16
C ILE A 59 10.35 -14.96 -1.76
N ASP A 60 9.84 -16.10 -1.28
CA ASP A 60 8.51 -16.58 -1.63
C ASP A 60 7.45 -15.54 -1.25
N ARG A 61 6.45 -15.37 -2.12
CA ARG A 61 5.42 -14.32 -1.94
C ARG A 61 4.62 -14.52 -0.66
N LYS A 62 4.22 -15.76 -0.32
CA LYS A 62 3.48 -16.03 0.91
C LYS A 62 4.32 -15.73 2.14
N LEU A 63 5.62 -16.05 2.08
CA LEU A 63 6.54 -15.71 3.17
C LEU A 63 6.72 -14.20 3.31
N ALA A 64 6.82 -13.46 2.21
CA ALA A 64 6.89 -12.00 2.24
C ALA A 64 5.66 -11.39 2.92
N ASP A 65 4.48 -11.85 2.53
CA ASP A 65 3.19 -11.39 3.04
C ASP A 65 3.06 -11.67 4.55
N LEU A 66 3.44 -12.86 5.01
CA LEU A 66 3.48 -13.21 6.44
C LEU A 66 4.47 -12.34 7.23
N VAL A 67 5.64 -12.04 6.66
CA VAL A 67 6.62 -11.14 7.30
C VAL A 67 6.06 -9.73 7.45
N VAL A 68 5.36 -9.22 6.43
CA VAL A 68 4.69 -7.90 6.50
C VAL A 68 3.60 -7.91 7.57
N LEU A 69 2.74 -8.93 7.59
CA LEU A 69 1.66 -9.04 8.56
C LEU A 69 2.19 -9.17 10.00
N LYS A 70 3.25 -9.97 10.21
CA LYS A 70 3.93 -10.08 11.50
C LYS A 70 4.56 -8.76 11.92
N SER A 71 5.17 -8.03 10.99
CA SER A 71 5.75 -6.71 11.26
C SER A 71 4.67 -5.70 11.67
N ALA A 72 3.51 -5.73 11.01
CA ALA A 72 2.35 -4.91 11.38
C ALA A 72 1.86 -5.24 12.79
N ALA A 73 1.77 -6.53 13.15
CA ALA A 73 1.41 -6.98 14.50
C ALA A 73 2.40 -6.51 15.57
N LEU A 74 3.70 -6.59 15.29
CA LEU A 74 4.75 -6.18 16.23
C LEU A 74 4.77 -4.66 16.47
N VAL A 75 4.51 -3.87 15.42
CA VAL A 75 4.45 -2.39 15.53
C VAL A 75 3.11 -1.92 16.09
N GLY A 76 2.08 -2.78 16.10
CA GLY A 76 0.73 -2.42 16.54
C GLY A 76 0.01 -1.46 15.58
N CYS A 77 0.33 -1.54 14.28
CA CYS A 77 -0.31 -0.71 13.28
C CYS A 77 -1.66 -1.31 12.86
N GLU A 78 -2.76 -0.81 13.42
CA GLU A 78 -4.13 -1.29 13.14
C GLU A 78 -4.47 -1.27 11.64
N TRP A 79 -4.15 -0.16 10.95
CA TRP A 79 -4.37 -0.05 9.52
C TRP A 79 -3.58 -1.08 8.71
N CYS A 80 -2.33 -1.33 9.11
CA CYS A 80 -1.45 -2.27 8.44
C CYS A 80 -1.91 -3.72 8.67
N LEU A 81 -2.48 -4.01 9.83
CA LEU A 81 -3.06 -5.31 10.15
C LEU A 81 -4.31 -5.60 9.32
N ASP A 82 -5.23 -4.63 9.22
CA ASP A 82 -6.47 -4.75 8.44
C ASP A 82 -6.18 -4.88 6.94
N TYR A 83 -5.30 -4.02 6.39
CA TYR A 83 -4.88 -4.14 5.00
C TYR A 83 -4.08 -5.43 4.74
N GLY A 84 -3.16 -5.78 5.64
CA GLY A 84 -2.30 -6.94 5.50
C GLY A 84 -3.07 -8.25 5.51
N SER A 85 -4.03 -8.43 6.42
CA SER A 85 -4.84 -9.64 6.52
C SER A 85 -5.67 -9.89 5.25
N ALA A 86 -6.24 -8.83 4.67
CA ALA A 86 -6.94 -8.92 3.38
C ALA A 86 -5.99 -9.36 2.25
N VAL A 87 -4.81 -8.74 2.14
CA VAL A 87 -3.84 -9.02 1.09
C VAL A 87 -3.24 -10.43 1.20
N VAL A 88 -2.95 -10.91 2.40
CA VAL A 88 -2.39 -12.27 2.57
C VAL A 88 -3.44 -13.33 2.23
N GLY A 89 -4.72 -13.07 2.55
CA GLY A 89 -5.83 -13.95 2.20
C GLY A 89 -5.99 -14.12 0.70
N GLU A 90 -5.89 -13.02 -0.07
CA GLU A 90 -5.89 -13.06 -1.54
C GLU A 90 -4.71 -13.86 -2.12
N ASN A 91 -3.56 -13.87 -1.43
CA ASN A 91 -2.37 -14.64 -1.81
C ASN A 91 -2.40 -16.09 -1.30
N GLY A 92 -3.53 -16.54 -0.74
CA GLY A 92 -3.78 -17.92 -0.33
C GLY A 92 -3.07 -18.33 0.95
N VAL A 93 -2.88 -17.39 1.87
CA VAL A 93 -2.55 -17.66 3.28
C VAL A 93 -3.87 -17.90 4.03
N SER A 94 -4.02 -19.03 4.71
CA SER A 94 -5.24 -19.32 5.49
C SER A 94 -5.19 -18.64 6.86
N ASP A 95 -6.36 -18.46 7.49
CA ASP A 95 -6.47 -17.90 8.84
C ASP A 95 -5.67 -18.69 9.89
N GLU A 96 -5.50 -20.00 9.69
CA GLU A 96 -4.66 -20.85 10.56
C GLU A 96 -3.17 -20.51 10.49
N GLN A 97 -2.73 -19.85 9.43
CA GLN A 97 -1.34 -19.44 9.19
C GLN A 97 -1.04 -18.01 9.68
N ILE A 98 -2.05 -17.27 10.11
CA ILE A 98 -1.96 -15.88 10.62
C ILE A 98 -1.90 -15.88 12.15
#